data_AF-A0A4Q4BP50-F1
#
_entry.id   AF-A0A4Q4BP50-F1
#
_cell.length_a   1.000
_cell.length_b   1.000
_cell.length_c   1.000
_cell.angle_alpha   90.00
_cell.angle_beta   90.00
_cell.angle_gamma   90.00
#
_symmetry.space_group_name_H-M   'P 1'
#
loop_
_entity.id
_entity.type
_entity.pdbx_description
1 polymer ?
#
loop_
_entity_poly.entity_id
_entity_poly.type
_entity_poly.pdbx_seq_one_letter_code
_entity_poly.pdbx_strand_id
1 'polypeptide(L)'
;PGRFKSVSAFAPICNPTASDWGRPQFSAYLGTDESSWAAHDATLLMRRRGFDGPMLIDQGTADQFVDKLRPEALAEAMAAARQGGTFRMQKGYDHSYFFVSTFMEDHVSFHAQAFLG
;
A
#
# COMPACT_ATOMS: atom_id res chain seq x y z
N PRO A 1 -4.71 14.33 3.51
CA PRO A 1 -5.32 14.58 2.18
C PRO A 1 -5.08 16.04 1.75
N GLY A 2 -5.14 16.35 0.45
CA GLY A 2 -4.97 17.72 -0.07
C GLY A 2 -3.54 18.18 -0.37
N ARG A 3 -2.51 17.35 -0.12
CA ARG A 3 -1.11 17.65 -0.49
C ARG A 3 -0.60 16.85 -1.69
N PHE A 4 -1.09 15.63 -1.87
CA PHE A 4 -0.68 14.72 -2.93
C PHE A 4 -1.80 14.54 -3.93
N LYS A 5 -1.47 14.63 -5.23
CA LYS A 5 -2.42 14.48 -6.34
C LYS A 5 -2.76 13.02 -6.62
N SER A 6 -1.82 12.10 -6.37
CA SER A 6 -1.98 10.66 -6.56
C SER A 6 -1.01 9.90 -5.65
N VAL A 7 -1.26 8.61 -5.43
CA VAL A 7 -0.36 7.72 -4.68
C VAL A 7 -0.24 6.37 -5.39
N SER A 8 0.97 5.83 -5.44
CA SER A 8 1.18 4.46 -5.92
C SER A 8 2.21 3.73 -5.07
N ALA A 9 2.23 2.40 -5.13
CA ALA A 9 3.23 1.60 -4.45
C ALA A 9 3.44 0.23 -5.11
N PHE A 10 4.68 -0.27 -5.01
CA PHE A 10 5.06 -1.64 -5.34
C PHE A 10 5.22 -2.45 -4.05
N ALA A 11 4.59 -3.63 -3.99
CA ALA A 11 4.66 -4.56 -2.87
C ALA A 11 4.64 -3.89 -1.47
N PRO A 12 3.65 -3.01 -1.18
CA PRO A 12 3.66 -2.22 0.05
C PRO A 12 3.38 -3.07 1.30
N ILE A 13 4.00 -2.70 2.43
CA ILE A 13 3.55 -3.16 3.75
C ILE A 13 2.21 -2.47 4.06
N CYS A 14 1.13 -3.20 3.84
CA CYS A 14 -0.24 -2.70 3.87
C CYS A 14 -0.84 -2.63 5.27
N ASN A 15 -0.50 -3.57 6.14
CA ASN A 15 -1.10 -3.72 7.47
C ASN A 15 -0.03 -3.99 8.55
N PRO A 16 0.92 -3.06 8.76
CA PRO A 16 2.06 -3.26 9.67
C PRO A 16 1.64 -3.55 11.12
N THR A 17 0.51 -3.03 11.60
CA THR A 17 0.01 -3.29 12.96
C THR A 17 -0.37 -4.75 13.21
N ALA A 18 -0.63 -5.50 12.14
CA ALA A 18 -0.98 -6.90 12.16
C ALA A 18 0.03 -7.77 11.38
N SER A 19 1.29 -7.30 11.26
CA SER A 19 2.38 -8.03 10.61
C SER A 19 3.58 -8.17 11.56
N ASP A 20 4.23 -9.33 11.54
CA ASP A 20 5.45 -9.59 12.33
C ASP A 20 6.65 -8.74 11.89
N TRP A 21 6.55 -8.08 10.73
CA TRP A 21 7.52 -7.09 10.25
C TRP A 21 7.21 -5.66 10.67
N GLY A 22 5.99 -5.37 11.12
CA GLY A 22 5.60 -4.01 11.51
C GLY A 22 5.55 -3.83 13.02
N ARG A 23 5.02 -4.81 13.75
CA ARG A 23 4.78 -4.71 15.20
C ARG A 23 6.06 -4.43 16.01
N PRO A 24 7.19 -5.14 15.80
CA PRO A 24 8.43 -4.83 16.54
C PRO A 24 8.95 -3.40 16.29
N GLN A 25 8.82 -2.91 15.06
CA GLN A 25 9.31 -1.62 14.58
C GLN A 25 8.45 -0.51 15.16
N PHE A 26 7.13 -0.69 15.17
CA PHE A 26 6.21 0.24 15.81
C PHE A 26 6.42 0.27 17.32
N SER A 27 6.64 -0.88 17.96
CA SER A 27 6.97 -0.92 19.39
C SER A 27 8.25 -0.15 19.71
N ALA A 28 9.28 -0.27 18.86
CA ALA A 28 10.56 0.41 19.04
C ALA A 28 10.48 1.94 18.82
N TYR A 29 9.70 2.40 17.84
CA TYR A 29 9.67 3.82 17.46
C TYR A 29 8.50 4.61 18.05
N LEU A 30 7.33 3.97 18.20
CA LEU A 30 6.09 4.59 18.64
C LEU A 30 5.71 4.17 20.08
N GLY A 31 6.46 3.24 20.68
CA GLY A 31 6.18 2.68 21.99
C GLY A 31 5.17 1.53 21.94
N THR A 32 4.94 0.91 23.10
CA THR A 32 4.11 -0.29 23.24
C THR A 32 2.61 -0.02 23.29
N ASP A 33 2.18 1.24 23.28
CA ASP A 33 0.77 1.62 23.17
C ASP A 33 0.32 1.57 21.71
N GLU A 34 -0.33 0.46 21.34
CA GLU A 34 -0.81 0.21 19.98
C GLU A 34 -1.88 1.21 19.50
N SER A 35 -2.53 1.95 20.42
CA SER A 35 -3.54 2.94 20.04
C SER A 35 -2.94 4.09 19.20
N SER A 36 -1.64 4.35 19.38
CA SER A 36 -0.89 5.34 18.61
C SER A 36 -0.54 4.88 17.19
N TRP A 37 -0.54 3.57 16.93
CA TRP A 37 -0.03 3.00 15.67
C TRP A 37 -0.99 3.18 14.50
N ALA A 38 -2.28 3.34 14.76
CA ALA A 38 -3.31 3.43 13.71
C ALA A 38 -3.10 4.59 12.72
N ALA A 39 -2.40 5.66 13.15
CA ALA A 39 -2.04 6.78 12.28
C ALA A 39 -0.95 6.44 11.26
N HIS A 40 -0.30 5.28 11.39
CA HIS A 40 0.84 4.83 10.59
C HIS A 40 0.56 3.53 9.82
N ASP A 41 -0.69 3.04 9.84
CA ASP A 41 -1.12 1.83 9.16
C ASP A 41 -2.02 2.15 7.96
N ALA A 42 -1.61 1.75 6.76
CA ALA A 42 -2.33 2.08 5.54
C ALA A 42 -3.73 1.44 5.49
N THR A 43 -3.87 0.20 5.98
CA THR A 43 -5.16 -0.51 6.04
C THR A 43 -6.13 0.19 6.99
N LEU A 44 -5.67 0.55 8.19
CA LEU A 44 -6.51 1.25 9.17
C LEU A 44 -6.88 2.66 8.69
N LEU A 45 -5.93 3.39 8.11
CA LEU A 45 -6.18 4.71 7.52
C LEU A 45 -7.17 4.64 6.35
N MET A 46 -7.05 3.62 5.50
CA MET A 46 -7.95 3.40 4.37
C MET A 46 -9.39 3.22 4.86
N ARG A 47 -9.62 2.34 5.84
CA ARG A 47 -10.96 2.11 6.42
C ARG A 47 -11.55 3.38 7.05
N ARG A 48 -10.71 4.23 7.65
CA ARG A 48 -11.16 5.42 8.38
C ARG A 48 -11.47 6.61 7.49
N ARG A 49 -10.61 6.88 6.49
CA ARG A 49 -10.68 8.14 5.72
C ARG A 49 -10.44 8.02 4.22
N GLY A 50 -9.92 6.89 3.75
CA GLY A 50 -9.52 6.74 2.34
C GLY A 50 -8.46 7.74 1.87
N PHE A 51 -8.46 7.97 0.56
CA PHE A 51 -7.61 8.94 -0.13
C PHE A 51 -8.40 9.64 -1.24
N ASP A 52 -8.33 10.98 -1.27
CA ASP A 52 -9.12 11.82 -2.19
C ASP A 52 -8.61 11.82 -3.65
N GLY A 53 -7.50 11.13 -3.92
CA GLY A 53 -6.91 11.04 -5.26
C GLY A 53 -6.92 9.60 -5.80
N PRO A 54 -6.50 9.41 -7.06
CA PRO A 54 -6.34 8.08 -7.62
C PRO A 54 -5.22 7.31 -6.90
N MET A 55 -5.40 5.98 -6.86
CA MET A 55 -4.46 5.04 -6.27
C MET A 55 -4.08 3.95 -7.26
N LEU A 56 -2.81 3.53 -7.26
CA LEU A 56 -2.31 2.38 -8.01
C LEU A 56 -1.40 1.52 -7.13
N ILE A 57 -1.74 0.25 -6.95
CA ILE A 57 -0.93 -0.71 -6.20
C ILE A 57 -0.59 -1.89 -7.12
N ASP A 58 0.68 -2.26 -7.14
CA ASP A 58 1.17 -3.47 -7.81
C ASP A 58 1.79 -4.42 -6.80
N GLN A 59 1.38 -5.69 -6.86
CA GLN A 59 1.88 -6.75 -5.99
C GLN A 59 2.25 -7.98 -6.84
N GLY A 60 3.49 -8.43 -6.73
CA GLY A 60 3.91 -9.70 -7.32
C GLY A 60 3.22 -10.89 -6.64
N THR A 61 2.70 -11.85 -7.42
CA THR A 61 2.05 -13.06 -6.84
C THR A 61 3.04 -14.12 -6.37
N ALA A 62 4.31 -14.00 -6.73
CA ALA A 62 5.39 -14.88 -6.29
C ALA A 62 6.32 -14.16 -5.29
N ASP A 63 5.86 -13.04 -4.72
CA ASP A 63 6.56 -12.31 -3.67
C ASP A 63 6.64 -13.15 -2.40
N GLN A 64 7.87 -13.54 -2.03
CA GLN A 64 8.16 -14.35 -0.86
C GLN A 64 7.78 -13.70 0.48
N PHE A 65 7.43 -12.40 0.47
CA PHE A 65 7.05 -11.65 1.66
C PHE A 65 5.56 -11.32 1.72
N VAL A 66 4.74 -11.81 0.78
CA VAL A 66 3.33 -11.43 0.65
C VAL A 66 2.55 -11.50 1.96
N ASP A 67 2.76 -12.54 2.78
CA ASP A 67 2.10 -12.71 4.08
C ASP A 67 2.52 -11.65 5.12
N LYS A 68 3.72 -11.09 4.99
CA LYS A 68 4.22 -9.99 5.83
C LYS A 68 3.78 -8.63 5.31
N LEU A 69 3.58 -8.50 4.00
CA LEU A 69 3.09 -7.29 3.34
C LEU A 69 1.57 -7.10 3.55
N ARG A 70 0.81 -8.19 3.55
CA ARG A 70 -0.65 -8.23 3.74
C ARG A 70 -1.47 -7.42 2.73
N PRO A 71 -1.22 -7.55 1.42
CA PRO A 71 -1.95 -6.81 0.38
C PRO A 71 -3.47 -7.00 0.43
N GLU A 72 -3.93 -8.19 0.81
CA GLU A 72 -5.34 -8.53 0.95
C GLU A 72 -6.07 -7.63 1.96
N ALA A 73 -5.41 -7.27 3.06
CA ALA A 73 -6.00 -6.42 4.08
C ALA A 73 -6.31 -5.01 3.56
N LEU A 74 -5.40 -4.45 2.74
CA LEU A 74 -5.62 -3.15 2.10
C LEU A 74 -6.68 -3.24 0.99
N ALA A 75 -6.66 -4.30 0.18
CA ALA A 75 -7.67 -4.51 -0.85
C ALA A 75 -9.10 -4.59 -0.26
N GLU A 76 -9.27 -5.35 0.82
CA GLU A 76 -10.53 -5.41 1.58
C GLU A 76 -10.92 -4.05 2.17
N ALA A 77 -9.96 -3.29 2.70
CA ALA A 77 -10.21 -1.96 3.22
C ALA A 77 -10.66 -0.97 2.13
N MET A 78 -10.02 -1.02 0.96
CA MET A 78 -10.42 -0.22 -0.20
C MET A 78 -11.84 -0.56 -0.64
N ALA A 79 -12.18 -1.85 -0.73
CA ALA A 79 -13.52 -2.29 -1.09
C ALA A 79 -14.57 -1.83 -0.05
N ALA A 80 -14.29 -2.00 1.24
CA ALA A 80 -15.18 -1.59 2.32
C ALA A 80 -15.42 -0.07 2.35
N ALA A 81 -14.37 0.72 2.08
CA ALA A 81 -14.44 2.18 2.01
C ALA A 81 -15.00 2.72 0.68
N ARG A 82 -15.26 1.84 -0.31
CA ARG A 82 -15.57 2.21 -1.70
C ARG A 82 -14.50 3.15 -2.29
N GLN A 83 -13.25 2.92 -1.91
CA GLN A 83 -12.11 3.67 -2.41
C GLN A 83 -11.90 3.36 -3.89
N GLY A 84 -11.91 4.40 -4.73
CA GLY A 84 -11.48 4.29 -6.11
C GLY A 84 -9.96 4.06 -6.20
N GLY A 85 -9.55 3.13 -7.05
CA GLY A 85 -8.15 2.82 -7.29
C GLY A 85 -7.97 1.52 -8.06
N THR A 86 -6.74 1.26 -8.49
CA THR A 86 -6.35 0.05 -9.21
C THR A 86 -5.43 -0.78 -8.32
N PHE A 87 -5.78 -2.03 -8.09
CA PHE A 87 -4.94 -3.00 -7.38
C PHE A 87 -4.63 -4.16 -8.34
N ARG A 88 -3.36 -4.35 -8.70
CA ARG A 88 -2.93 -5.34 -9.69
C ARG A 88 -2.09 -6.43 -9.04
N MET A 89 -2.47 -7.68 -9.29
CA MET A 89 -1.69 -8.85 -8.91
C MET A 89 -0.88 -9.32 -10.11
N GLN A 90 0.43 -9.12 -10.08
CA GLN A 90 1.33 -9.40 -11.20
C GLN A 90 1.84 -10.83 -11.12
N LYS A 91 1.28 -11.69 -11.98
CA LYS A 91 1.50 -13.13 -11.95
C LYS A 91 2.98 -13.46 -12.16
N GLY A 92 3.56 -14.20 -11.21
CA GLY A 92 4.93 -14.73 -11.28
C GLY A 92 6.03 -13.73 -10.91
N TYR A 93 5.69 -12.49 -10.60
CA TYR A 93 6.64 -11.48 -10.14
C TYR A 93 6.92 -11.61 -8.64
N ASP A 94 8.17 -11.34 -8.27
CA ASP A 94 8.70 -11.40 -6.91
C ASP A 94 8.80 -9.98 -6.28
N HIS A 95 9.59 -9.84 -5.20
CA HIS A 95 9.83 -8.56 -4.52
C HIS A 95 10.99 -7.72 -5.10
N SER A 96 11.59 -8.14 -6.21
CA SER A 96 12.85 -7.57 -6.67
C SER A 96 12.67 -6.28 -7.48
N TYR A 97 13.78 -5.60 -7.77
CA TYR A 97 13.78 -4.50 -8.72
C TYR A 97 13.51 -4.94 -10.18
N PHE A 98 13.53 -6.23 -10.50
CA PHE A 98 13.03 -6.70 -11.80
C PHE A 98 11.51 -6.53 -11.89
N PHE A 99 10.79 -6.83 -10.81
CA PHE A 99 9.37 -6.53 -10.70
C PHE A 99 9.11 -5.02 -10.78
N VAL A 100 9.80 -4.23 -9.97
CA VAL A 100 9.64 -2.76 -9.97
C VAL A 100 9.92 -2.15 -11.35
N SER A 101 11.04 -2.52 -11.98
CA SER A 101 11.43 -1.94 -13.27
C SER A 101 10.47 -2.31 -14.40
N THR A 102 9.85 -3.49 -14.37
CA THR A 102 8.85 -3.92 -15.36
C THR A 102 7.64 -2.98 -15.40
N PHE A 103 7.17 -2.52 -14.23
CA PHE A 103 5.93 -1.75 -14.11
C PHE A 103 6.16 -0.27 -13.73
N MET A 104 7.41 0.19 -13.69
CA MET A 104 7.75 1.57 -13.34
C MET A 104 7.14 2.59 -14.31
N GLU A 105 7.13 2.30 -15.61
CA GLU A 105 6.55 3.18 -16.62
C GLU A 105 5.05 3.43 -16.36
N ASP A 106 4.30 2.41 -15.95
CA ASP A 106 2.89 2.53 -15.60
C ASP A 106 2.70 3.47 -14.41
N HIS A 107 3.54 3.36 -13.37
CA HIS A 107 3.46 4.19 -12.18
C HIS A 107 3.82 5.65 -12.49
N VAL A 108 4.86 5.89 -13.28
CA VAL A 108 5.24 7.25 -13.71
C VAL A 108 4.13 7.87 -14.55
N SER A 109 3.56 7.12 -15.49
CA SER A 109 2.46 7.58 -16.34
C SER A 109 1.20 7.88 -15.53
N PHE A 110 0.86 7.01 -14.58
CA PHE A 110 -0.24 7.20 -13.63
C PHE A 110 -0.08 8.52 -12.83
N HIS A 111 1.12 8.78 -12.31
CA HIS A 111 1.39 10.01 -11.59
C HIS A 111 1.36 11.25 -12.49
N ALA A 112 1.91 11.16 -13.70
CA ALA A 112 1.88 12.25 -14.68
C ALA A 112 0.44 12.64 -15.06
N GLN A 113 -0.43 11.65 -15.29
CA GLN A 113 -1.85 11.89 -15.58
C GLN A 113 -2.56 12.64 -14.45
N ALA A 114 -2.34 12.23 -13.20
CA ALA A 114 -2.93 12.88 -12.04
C ALA A 114 -2.34 14.29 -11.74
N PHE A 115 -1.15 14.59 -12.25
CA PHE A 115 -0.55 15.92 -12.13
C PHE A 115 -1.05 16.91 -13.20
N LEU A 116 -1.30 16.41 -14.41
CA LEU A 116 -1.74 17.21 -15.56
C LEU A 116 -3.25 17.42 -15.62
N GLY A 117 -4.05 16.55 -14.99
CA GLY A 117 -5.50 16.70 -14.81
C GLY A 117 -5.85 17.60 -13.62
#